data_AF-A0A2D8M5V7-F1
#
_entry.id   AF-A0A2D8M5V7-F1
#
_cell.length_a   1.000
_cell.length_b   1.000
_cell.length_c   1.000
_cell.angle_alpha   90.00
_cell.angle_beta   90.00
_cell.angle_gamma   90.00
#
_symmetry.space_group_name_H-M   'P 1'
#
loop_
_entity.id
_entity.type
_entity.pdbx_description
1 polymer ?
#
loop_
_entity_poly.entity_id
_entity_poly.type
_entity_poly.pdbx_seq_one_letter_code
_entity_poly.pdbx_strand_id
1 'polypeptide(L)'
;MMVLVLPTPGATPYLDISPSLRILGTAHVSTASVEAVREQISSFKPDVVAVELCESRHQALTSNRRLDKEGLLKVVKEGKAPLVLLQSLLAAEQRKMGLDEGQQPGAELLAAVQEAEAAELEVALIDRDIQTTLRRAWKKMRFFEKVKILWSLLGDDEDEDAPEVSELLEDQDLLSSLMEELRTFSPGAGTVLIDERDAFLAGKISQLDRSDKKILAVVGAGHLKGIEKHLSSESVVTEDTLSELNQLPKRGRFSKSIPWLIPAFVMSLMIYFIATGEQVNLIEMFTVWTAANAVFAALGCALARGHPLAILTAAAASPITSLNPTLAAGWFAGYVQLKIKEPTAEDLQQFLKLESLGSFWSNKAGRVLMVTSLSNLGSMAGAWFAAAGLLGSFGI
;
A
#
# COMPACT_ATOMS: atom_id res chain seq x y z
N MET A 1 21.54 -8.93 32.55
CA MET A 1 21.41 -10.33 32.10
C MET A 1 19.98 -10.45 31.61
N MET A 2 19.75 -10.30 30.30
CA MET A 2 18.42 -10.40 29.70
C MET A 2 18.00 -11.87 29.74
N VAL A 3 16.81 -12.15 30.27
CA VAL A 3 16.28 -13.50 30.40
C VAL A 3 15.24 -13.69 29.30
N LEU A 4 15.58 -14.47 28.28
CA LEU A 4 14.61 -14.98 27.33
C LEU A 4 13.77 -16.04 28.07
N VAL A 5 12.53 -15.71 28.42
CA VAL A 5 11.62 -16.69 29.02
C VAL A 5 11.05 -17.53 27.88
N LEU A 6 11.44 -18.80 27.80
CA LEU A 6 10.89 -19.74 26.82
C LEU A 6 9.39 -19.93 27.09
N PRO A 7 8.54 -19.90 26.05
CA PRO A 7 7.10 -19.97 26.23
C PRO A 7 6.66 -21.35 26.74
N THR A 8 5.63 -21.37 27.58
CA THR A 8 4.75 -22.54 27.69
C THR A 8 4.03 -22.76 26.35
N PRO A 9 3.69 -23.99 25.94
CA PRO A 9 2.95 -24.22 24.70
C PRO A 9 1.71 -23.32 24.63
N GLY A 10 1.58 -22.50 23.57
CA GLY A 10 0.54 -21.48 23.43
C GLY A 10 0.83 -20.07 23.98
N ALA A 11 2.00 -19.77 24.55
CA ALA A 11 2.34 -18.42 25.02
C ALA A 11 3.09 -17.61 23.95
N THR A 12 2.62 -16.39 23.66
CA THR A 12 3.29 -15.47 22.73
C THR A 12 4.64 -14.99 23.25
N PRO A 13 5.66 -14.84 22.39
CA PRO A 13 7.01 -14.45 22.81
C PRO A 13 7.05 -13.02 23.35
N TYR A 14 7.79 -12.79 24.43
CA TYR A 14 8.10 -11.44 24.93
C TYR A 14 9.57 -11.29 25.34
N LEU A 15 10.05 -10.05 25.34
CA LEU A 15 11.40 -9.66 25.70
C LEU A 15 11.36 -8.65 26.84
N ASP A 16 12.06 -8.94 27.94
CA ASP A 16 12.32 -7.97 29.01
C ASP A 16 13.64 -7.24 28.75
N ILE A 17 13.55 -5.99 28.30
CA ILE A 17 14.73 -5.13 28.04
C ILE A 17 15.25 -4.54 29.36
N SER A 18 14.34 -4.10 30.22
CA SER A 18 14.62 -3.55 31.55
C SER A 18 13.46 -3.86 32.50
N PRO A 19 13.58 -3.60 33.82
CA PRO A 19 12.46 -3.75 34.75
C PRO A 19 11.23 -2.88 34.39
N SER A 20 11.44 -1.79 33.64
CA SER A 20 10.40 -0.87 33.19
C SER A 20 9.98 -1.11 31.74
N LEU A 21 10.68 -1.90 30.93
CA LEU A 21 10.39 -2.07 29.50
C LEU A 21 10.26 -3.55 29.10
N ARG A 22 9.05 -3.93 28.69
CA ARG A 22 8.72 -5.23 28.08
C ARG A 22 8.20 -5.05 26.67
N ILE A 23 8.64 -5.93 25.76
CA ILE A 23 8.17 -5.98 24.38
C ILE A 23 7.48 -7.32 24.14
N LEU A 24 6.19 -7.29 23.84
CA LEU A 24 5.36 -8.44 23.51
C LEU A 24 5.25 -8.59 22.00
N GLY A 25 5.60 -9.77 21.48
CA GLY A 25 5.45 -10.14 20.08
C GLY A 25 4.11 -10.81 19.82
N THR A 26 3.35 -10.30 18.86
CA THR A 26 2.03 -10.83 18.49
C THR A 26 2.00 -11.33 17.05
N ALA A 27 1.12 -12.29 16.78
CA ALA A 27 0.70 -12.62 15.42
C ALA A 27 -0.42 -11.70 14.97
N HIS A 28 -0.44 -11.38 13.69
CA HIS A 28 -1.66 -10.90 13.08
C HIS A 28 -2.69 -12.03 13.03
N VAL A 29 -3.94 -11.72 13.42
CA VAL A 29 -5.11 -12.61 13.30
C VAL A 29 -5.22 -13.71 14.38
N SER A 30 -4.23 -13.91 15.25
CA SER A 30 -4.26 -14.98 16.27
C SER A 30 -5.07 -14.63 17.53
N THR A 31 -5.98 -15.52 17.93
CA THR A 31 -6.76 -15.36 19.18
C THR A 31 -5.86 -15.45 20.41
N ALA A 32 -4.84 -16.32 20.37
CA ALA A 32 -3.83 -16.44 21.42
C ALA A 32 -3.07 -15.12 21.64
N SER A 33 -2.84 -14.34 20.58
CA SER A 33 -2.19 -13.02 20.70
C SER A 33 -3.05 -12.00 21.44
N VAL A 34 -4.38 -12.01 21.23
CA VAL A 34 -5.30 -11.14 21.96
C VAL A 34 -5.35 -11.51 23.45
N GLU A 35 -5.40 -12.81 23.76
CA GLU A 35 -5.40 -13.28 25.14
C GLU A 35 -4.10 -12.95 25.86
N ALA A 36 -2.96 -13.13 25.20
CA ALA A 36 -1.67 -12.80 25.76
C ALA A 36 -1.50 -11.29 26.01
N VAL A 37 -2.02 -10.43 25.14
CA VAL A 37 -2.06 -8.98 25.39
C VAL A 37 -2.79 -8.67 26.69
N ARG A 38 -3.97 -9.24 26.92
CA ARG A 38 -4.74 -9.07 28.16
C ARG A 38 -3.98 -9.57 29.38
N GLU A 39 -3.38 -10.74 29.27
CA GLU A 39 -2.59 -11.33 30.35
C GLU A 39 -1.37 -10.44 30.69
N GLN A 40 -0.63 -9.96 29.68
CA GLN A 40 0.54 -9.14 29.91
C GLN A 40 0.19 -7.76 30.49
N ILE A 41 -0.89 -7.12 30.04
CA ILE A 41 -1.36 -5.86 30.64
C ILE A 41 -1.71 -6.07 32.12
N SER A 42 -2.44 -7.14 32.46
CA SER A 42 -2.87 -7.41 33.84
C SER A 42 -1.72 -7.82 34.77
N SER A 43 -0.75 -8.60 34.28
CA SER A 43 0.37 -9.13 35.06
C SER A 43 1.54 -8.15 35.16
N PHE A 44 1.93 -7.54 34.04
CA PHE A 44 3.04 -6.58 33.99
C PHE A 44 2.66 -5.24 34.61
N LYS A 45 1.37 -4.84 34.53
CA LYS A 45 0.85 -3.56 35.05
C LYS A 45 1.66 -2.35 34.54
N PRO A 46 1.69 -2.11 33.22
CA PRO A 46 2.35 -0.95 32.67
C PRO A 46 1.60 0.34 33.00
N ASP A 47 2.30 1.47 32.95
CA ASP A 47 1.71 2.82 32.92
C ASP A 47 1.41 3.25 31.47
N VAL A 48 2.16 2.71 30.51
CA VAL A 48 2.03 3.02 29.07
C VAL A 48 1.96 1.72 28.26
N VAL A 49 0.97 1.63 27.38
CA VAL A 49 0.90 0.58 26.36
C VAL A 49 1.26 1.19 25.01
N ALA A 50 2.45 0.83 24.52
CA ALA A 50 2.93 1.26 23.21
C ALA A 50 2.51 0.23 22.16
N VAL A 51 1.91 0.66 21.05
CA VAL A 51 1.31 -0.25 20.06
C VAL A 51 1.88 0.04 18.67
N GLU A 52 2.22 -1.01 17.90
CA GLU A 52 2.67 -0.96 16.50
C GLU A 52 1.56 -0.51 15.52
N LEU A 53 0.92 0.60 15.82
CA LEU A 53 -0.06 1.28 15.00
C LEU A 53 0.40 2.71 14.77
N CYS A 54 0.09 3.21 13.58
CA CYS A 54 0.16 4.64 13.27
C CYS A 54 -1.25 5.24 13.36
N GLU A 55 -1.34 6.56 13.50
CA GLU A 55 -2.61 7.29 13.64
C GLU A 55 -3.62 6.90 12.56
N SER A 56 -3.18 6.76 11.30
CA SER A 56 -4.07 6.43 10.19
C SER A 56 -4.62 5.00 10.26
N ARG A 57 -3.84 4.03 10.78
CA ARG A 57 -4.29 2.65 11.02
C ARG A 57 -5.13 2.56 12.28
N HIS A 58 -4.75 3.23 13.36
CA HIS A 58 -5.52 3.31 14.60
C HIS A 58 -6.92 3.83 14.30
N GLN A 59 -7.04 4.98 13.62
CA GLN A 59 -8.33 5.50 13.17
C GLN A 59 -9.07 4.52 12.27
N ALA A 60 -8.39 3.81 11.37
CA ALA A 60 -9.07 2.85 10.49
C ALA A 60 -9.66 1.64 11.24
N LEU A 61 -9.03 1.23 12.35
CA LEU A 61 -9.47 0.10 13.19
C LEU A 61 -10.53 0.52 14.22
N THR A 62 -10.46 1.75 14.75
CA THR A 62 -11.42 2.27 15.75
C THR A 62 -12.62 2.96 15.11
N SER A 63 -12.41 3.64 13.98
CA SER A 63 -13.50 4.21 13.20
C SER A 63 -14.12 3.09 12.39
N ASN A 64 -15.42 2.90 12.50
CA ASN A 64 -16.23 2.27 11.46
C ASN A 64 -16.19 3.15 10.21
N ARG A 65 -15.04 3.21 9.53
CA ARG A 65 -14.74 4.14 8.44
C ARG A 65 -15.60 3.74 7.26
N ARG A 66 -16.79 4.32 7.21
CA ARG A 66 -17.64 4.30 6.03
C ARG A 66 -16.83 4.96 4.92
N LEU A 67 -16.39 4.18 3.94
CA LEU A 67 -16.03 4.74 2.65
C LEU A 67 -17.27 5.49 2.18
N ASP A 68 -17.20 6.81 2.16
CA ASP A 68 -18.30 7.64 1.74
C ASP A 68 -18.02 8.19 0.34
N LYS A 69 -18.97 8.96 -0.17
CA LYS A 69 -18.93 9.50 -1.53
C LYS A 69 -17.77 10.47 -1.71
N GLU A 70 -17.48 11.28 -0.68
CA GLU A 70 -16.39 12.25 -0.71
C GLU A 70 -15.04 11.55 -0.72
N GLY A 71 -14.89 10.49 0.07
CA GLY A 71 -13.71 9.62 0.06
C GLY A 71 -13.47 9.01 -1.32
N LEU A 72 -14.51 8.44 -1.96
CA LEU A 72 -14.38 7.87 -3.30
C LEU A 72 -14.02 8.93 -4.35
N LEU A 73 -14.62 10.13 -4.27
CA LEU A 73 -14.27 11.24 -5.16
C LEU A 73 -12.82 11.68 -4.98
N LYS A 74 -12.33 11.75 -3.74
CA LYS A 74 -10.94 12.10 -3.43
C LYS A 74 -9.97 11.07 -4.02
N VAL A 75 -10.30 9.78 -3.91
CA VAL A 75 -9.50 8.69 -4.52
C VAL A 75 -9.39 8.84 -6.04
N VAL A 76 -10.48 9.19 -6.72
CA VAL A 76 -10.48 9.43 -8.18
C VAL A 76 -9.63 10.65 -8.53
N LYS A 77 -9.84 11.80 -7.87
CA LYS A 77 -9.14 13.06 -8.15
C LYS A 77 -7.65 13.01 -7.84
N GLU A 78 -7.25 12.31 -6.79
CA GLU A 78 -5.85 12.17 -6.40
C GLU A 78 -5.12 11.06 -7.18
N GLY A 79 -5.78 10.41 -8.14
CA GLY A 79 -5.21 9.32 -8.92
C GLY A 79 -4.87 8.08 -8.11
N LYS A 80 -5.52 7.90 -6.96
CA LYS A 80 -5.31 6.76 -6.05
C LYS A 80 -6.17 5.55 -6.42
N ALA A 81 -7.06 5.68 -7.41
CA ALA A 81 -7.97 4.60 -7.80
C ALA A 81 -7.25 3.25 -8.11
N PRO A 82 -6.14 3.20 -8.87
CA PRO A 82 -5.43 1.94 -9.10
C PRO A 82 -4.87 1.32 -7.81
N LEU A 83 -4.38 2.15 -6.87
CA LEU A 83 -3.88 1.67 -5.58
C LEU A 83 -5.00 1.09 -4.73
N VAL A 84 -6.15 1.77 -4.67
CA VAL A 84 -7.31 1.28 -3.92
C VAL A 84 -7.84 -0.01 -4.52
N LEU A 85 -7.87 -0.15 -5.85
CA LEU A 85 -8.22 -1.41 -6.52
C LEU A 85 -7.24 -2.53 -6.16
N LEU A 86 -5.93 -2.25 -6.19
CA LEU A 86 -4.92 -3.25 -5.84
C LEU A 86 -5.05 -3.69 -4.37
N GLN A 87 -5.21 -2.74 -3.44
CA GLN A 87 -5.43 -3.06 -2.02
C GLN A 87 -6.70 -3.89 -1.81
N SER A 88 -7.76 -3.54 -2.53
CA SER A 88 -9.05 -4.24 -2.52
C SER A 88 -8.92 -5.67 -3.06
N LEU A 89 -8.12 -5.85 -4.12
CA LEU A 89 -7.84 -7.14 -4.75
C LEU A 89 -7.08 -8.06 -3.79
N LEU A 90 -6.00 -7.56 -3.20
CA LEU A 90 -5.20 -8.30 -2.23
C LEU A 90 -6.03 -8.73 -1.01
N ALA A 91 -6.86 -7.82 -0.50
CA ALA A 91 -7.76 -8.14 0.62
C ALA A 91 -8.79 -9.21 0.26
N ALA A 92 -9.26 -9.27 -0.99
CA ALA A 92 -10.19 -10.30 -1.44
C ALA A 92 -9.52 -11.69 -1.54
N GLU A 93 -8.30 -11.75 -2.09
CA GLU A 93 -7.53 -13.01 -2.16
C GLU A 93 -7.15 -13.53 -0.77
N GLN A 94 -6.72 -12.65 0.14
CA GLN A 94 -6.42 -13.02 1.53
C GLN A 94 -7.61 -13.71 2.22
N ARG A 95 -8.83 -13.21 2.03
CA ARG A 95 -10.05 -13.82 2.59
C ARG A 95 -10.38 -15.16 1.93
N LYS A 96 -10.17 -15.27 0.61
CA LYS A 96 -10.41 -16.51 -0.15
C LYS A 96 -9.49 -17.65 0.30
N MET A 97 -8.24 -17.33 0.64
CA MET A 97 -7.25 -18.29 1.14
C MET A 97 -7.50 -18.75 2.59
N GLY A 98 -8.59 -18.32 3.24
CA GLY A 98 -8.92 -18.77 4.60
C GLY A 98 -7.97 -18.25 5.67
N LEU A 99 -7.10 -17.27 5.36
CA LEU A 99 -6.22 -16.57 6.31
C LEU A 99 -7.00 -15.68 7.30
N ASP A 100 -8.34 -15.74 7.28
CA ASP A 100 -9.24 -15.10 8.21
C ASP A 100 -9.56 -16.13 9.33
N GLU A 101 -8.74 -16.19 10.39
CA GLU A 101 -9.01 -17.02 11.60
C GLU A 101 -10.19 -16.45 12.44
N GLY A 102 -11.16 -15.80 11.81
CA GLY A 102 -12.31 -15.15 12.45
C GLY A 102 -11.99 -13.81 13.13
N GLN A 103 -10.75 -13.34 13.08
CA GLN A 103 -10.35 -12.03 13.59
C GLN A 103 -9.92 -11.08 12.48
N GLN A 104 -10.18 -9.79 12.65
CA GLN A 104 -9.71 -8.80 11.68
C GLN A 104 -8.18 -8.63 11.80
N PRO A 105 -7.43 -8.50 10.70
CA PRO A 105 -6.02 -8.16 10.76
C PRO A 105 -5.78 -6.91 11.62
N GLY A 106 -4.95 -7.04 12.67
CA GLY A 106 -4.74 -5.97 13.64
C GLY A 106 -5.63 -6.03 14.89
N ALA A 107 -6.43 -7.10 15.06
CA ALA A 107 -7.26 -7.32 16.25
C ALA A 107 -6.44 -7.37 17.54
N GLU A 108 -5.24 -7.96 17.51
CA GLU A 108 -4.30 -8.01 18.62
C GLU A 108 -3.83 -6.61 19.07
N LEU A 109 -3.53 -5.75 18.10
CA LEU A 109 -3.10 -4.37 18.36
C LEU A 109 -4.28 -3.50 18.83
N LEU A 110 -5.48 -3.72 18.27
CA LEU A 110 -6.69 -3.03 18.70
C LEU A 110 -7.10 -3.45 20.12
N ALA A 111 -6.97 -4.74 20.45
CA ALA A 111 -7.19 -5.23 21.80
C ALA A 111 -6.24 -4.56 22.79
N ALA A 112 -4.96 -4.41 22.45
CA ALA A 112 -4.00 -3.69 23.30
C ALA A 112 -4.44 -2.24 23.59
N VAL A 113 -4.94 -1.53 22.57
CA VAL A 113 -5.49 -0.18 22.74
C VAL A 113 -6.71 -0.20 23.65
N GLN A 114 -7.69 -1.07 23.38
CA GLN A 114 -8.95 -1.13 24.12
C GLN A 114 -8.75 -1.50 25.59
N GLU A 115 -7.88 -2.48 25.87
CA GLU A 115 -7.56 -2.91 27.24
C GLU A 115 -6.80 -1.81 28.00
N ALA A 116 -5.89 -1.11 27.33
CA ALA A 116 -5.19 0.05 27.91
C ALA A 116 -6.17 1.19 28.24
N GLU A 117 -7.07 1.54 27.33
CA GLU A 117 -8.10 2.57 27.56
C GLU A 117 -9.06 2.16 28.70
N ALA A 118 -9.49 0.90 28.75
CA ALA A 118 -10.35 0.38 29.80
C ALA A 118 -9.68 0.39 31.19
N ALA A 119 -8.35 0.23 31.22
CA ALA A 119 -7.53 0.32 32.42
C ALA A 119 -7.02 1.75 32.72
N GLU A 120 -7.48 2.77 31.98
CA GLU A 120 -7.05 4.17 32.09
C GLU A 120 -5.53 4.38 31.95
N LEU A 121 -4.88 3.54 31.15
CA LEU A 121 -3.45 3.60 30.83
C LEU A 121 -3.17 4.52 29.64
N GLU A 122 -1.96 5.06 29.55
CA GLU A 122 -1.56 5.86 28.40
C GLU A 122 -1.31 4.98 27.18
N VAL A 123 -1.93 5.30 26.04
CA VAL A 123 -1.71 4.61 24.77
C VAL A 123 -0.72 5.40 23.91
N ALA A 124 0.36 4.77 23.50
CA ALA A 124 1.37 5.37 22.63
C ALA A 124 1.43 4.67 21.26
N LEU A 125 1.12 5.39 20.19
CA LEU A 125 1.24 4.89 18.81
C LEU A 125 2.71 5.01 18.34
N ILE A 126 3.36 3.88 18.09
CA ILE A 126 4.82 3.85 17.82
C ILE A 126 5.19 3.51 16.38
N ASP A 127 4.23 3.30 15.47
CA ASP A 127 4.52 2.99 14.06
C ASP A 127 4.47 4.23 13.15
N ARG A 128 5.18 4.13 12.02
CA ARG A 128 5.18 5.13 10.96
C ARG A 128 3.92 5.03 10.12
N ASP A 129 3.48 6.15 9.53
CA ASP A 129 2.33 6.14 8.61
C ASP A 129 2.52 5.09 7.49
N ILE A 130 1.53 4.20 7.36
CA ILE A 130 1.58 3.06 6.44
C ILE A 130 1.72 3.50 4.98
N GLN A 131 1.14 4.64 4.58
CA GLN A 131 1.29 5.14 3.21
C GLN A 131 2.73 5.59 2.95
N THR A 132 3.37 6.18 3.95
CA THR A 132 4.78 6.55 3.89
C THR A 132 5.64 5.28 3.79
N THR A 133 5.44 4.30 4.66
CA THR A 133 6.14 3.00 4.64
C THR A 133 6.05 2.32 3.27
N LEU A 134 4.83 2.14 2.72
CA LEU A 134 4.64 1.49 1.42
C LEU A 134 5.25 2.27 0.25
N ARG A 135 5.15 3.61 0.25
CA ARG A 135 5.77 4.46 -0.78
C ARG A 135 7.29 4.44 -0.70
N ARG A 136 7.86 4.32 0.50
CA ARG A 136 9.31 4.16 0.70
C ARG A 136 9.77 2.82 0.15
N ALA A 137 9.08 1.73 0.49
CA ALA A 137 9.38 0.38 -0.01
C ALA A 137 9.36 0.37 -1.54
N TRP A 138 8.30 0.91 -2.14
CA TRP A 138 8.19 1.03 -3.60
C TRP A 138 9.31 1.86 -4.24
N LYS A 139 9.79 2.90 -3.58
CA LYS A 139 10.89 3.72 -4.09
C LYS A 139 12.25 3.04 -3.96
N LYS A 140 12.44 2.22 -2.93
CA LYS A 140 13.71 1.53 -2.66
C LYS A 140 13.91 0.30 -3.55
N MET A 141 12.82 -0.34 -3.96
CA MET A 141 12.84 -1.46 -4.90
C MET A 141 13.38 -1.11 -6.29
N ARG A 142 14.20 -2.00 -6.85
CA ARG A 142 14.63 -1.97 -8.25
C ARG A 142 13.47 -2.32 -9.20
N PHE A 143 13.64 -2.04 -10.49
CA PHE A 143 12.62 -2.34 -11.50
C PHE A 143 12.24 -3.83 -11.52
N PHE A 144 13.23 -4.72 -11.50
CA PHE A 144 12.98 -6.18 -11.51
C PHE A 144 12.26 -6.68 -10.26
N GLU A 145 12.53 -6.12 -9.08
CA GLU A 145 11.81 -6.46 -7.84
C GLU A 145 10.32 -6.09 -7.96
N LYS A 146 10.01 -4.91 -8.53
CA LYS A 146 8.62 -4.48 -8.77
C LYS A 146 7.90 -5.41 -9.72
N VAL A 147 8.57 -5.78 -10.83
CA VAL A 147 8.02 -6.72 -11.81
C VAL A 147 7.77 -8.07 -11.14
N LYS A 148 8.74 -8.60 -10.39
CA LYS A 148 8.62 -9.89 -9.69
C LYS A 148 7.44 -9.93 -8.72
N ILE A 149 7.25 -8.89 -7.90
CA ILE A 149 6.09 -8.78 -7.01
C ILE A 149 4.79 -8.71 -7.82
N LEU A 150 4.72 -7.89 -8.86
CA LEU A 150 3.52 -7.80 -9.70
C LEU A 150 3.17 -9.14 -10.36
N TRP A 151 4.16 -9.93 -10.76
CA TRP A 151 3.95 -11.26 -11.31
C TRP A 151 3.49 -12.25 -10.25
N SER A 152 4.11 -12.26 -9.06
CA SER A 152 3.68 -13.13 -7.94
C SER A 152 2.25 -12.81 -7.47
N LEU A 153 1.83 -11.54 -7.53
CA LEU A 153 0.44 -11.17 -7.24
C LEU A 153 -0.57 -11.57 -8.33
N LEU A 154 -0.09 -11.91 -9.53
CA LEU A 154 -0.92 -12.30 -10.68
C LEU A 154 -0.81 -13.81 -10.99
N GLY A 155 0.17 -14.50 -10.42
CA GLY A 155 0.32 -15.94 -10.48
C GLY A 155 -0.56 -16.59 -9.42
N ASP A 156 -1.34 -17.59 -9.82
CA ASP A 156 -1.88 -18.57 -8.88
C ASP A 156 -0.68 -19.39 -8.38
N ASP A 157 -0.11 -19.01 -7.24
CA ASP A 157 0.71 -19.94 -6.47
C ASP A 157 -0.26 -20.64 -5.49
N GLU A 158 -0.86 -21.74 -5.96
CA GLU A 158 -1.52 -22.74 -5.11
C GLU A 158 -0.44 -23.52 -4.36
N ASP A 159 0.11 -22.96 -3.28
CA ASP A 159 0.90 -23.74 -2.32
C ASP A 159 -0.06 -24.28 -1.24
N GLU A 160 -0.46 -25.54 -1.39
CA GLU A 160 -1.30 -26.29 -0.43
C GLU A 160 -0.59 -26.61 0.90
N ASP A 161 0.71 -26.31 1.03
CA ASP A 161 1.57 -26.67 2.18
C ASP A 161 1.96 -25.46 3.07
N ALA A 162 1.12 -24.41 3.15
CA ALA A 162 1.38 -23.30 4.06
C ALA A 162 1.22 -23.76 5.54
N PRO A 163 2.25 -23.62 6.40
CA PRO A 163 2.16 -23.99 7.81
C PRO A 163 1.08 -23.15 8.54
N GLU A 164 0.42 -23.75 9.53
CA GLU A 164 -0.60 -23.06 10.34
C GLU A 164 0.00 -21.82 11.02
N VAL A 165 -0.74 -20.71 11.05
CA VAL A 165 -0.26 -19.42 11.61
C VAL A 165 0.14 -19.55 13.08
N SER A 166 -0.49 -20.46 13.83
CA SER A 166 -0.10 -20.81 15.20
C SER A 166 1.29 -21.43 15.30
N GLU A 167 1.68 -22.33 14.39
CA GLU A 167 3.02 -22.96 14.38
C GLU A 167 4.11 -21.95 14.01
N LEU A 168 3.80 -20.98 13.13
CA LEU A 168 4.70 -19.89 12.76
C LEU A 168 5.04 -18.93 13.92
N LEU A 169 4.24 -18.94 14.99
CA LEU A 169 4.42 -18.06 16.15
C LEU A 169 5.21 -18.71 17.28
N GLU A 170 5.07 -20.02 17.43
CA GLU A 170 5.83 -20.78 18.42
C GLU A 170 7.30 -20.88 18.00
N ASP A 171 7.57 -20.87 16.69
CA ASP A 171 8.93 -20.94 16.14
C ASP A 171 9.40 -19.57 15.62
N GLN A 172 10.13 -18.84 16.47
CA GLN A 172 10.79 -17.59 16.09
C GLN A 172 11.78 -17.75 14.92
N ASP A 173 12.31 -18.95 14.69
CA ASP A 173 13.28 -19.23 13.63
C ASP A 173 12.57 -19.46 12.30
N LEU A 174 11.38 -20.05 12.27
CA LEU A 174 10.50 -20.09 11.08
C LEU A 174 10.03 -18.69 10.66
N LEU A 175 9.62 -17.85 11.60
CA LEU A 175 9.23 -16.47 11.26
C LEU A 175 10.42 -15.65 10.75
N SER A 176 11.60 -15.89 11.34
CA SER A 176 12.84 -15.27 10.88
C SER A 176 13.22 -15.75 9.47
N SER A 177 13.04 -17.04 9.15
CA SER A 177 13.34 -17.57 7.82
C SER A 177 12.40 -17.01 6.77
N LEU A 178 11.10 -16.86 7.06
CA LEU A 178 10.14 -16.21 6.15
C LEU A 178 10.47 -14.73 5.89
N MET A 179 10.92 -14.01 6.92
CA MET A 179 11.38 -12.62 6.77
C MET A 179 12.66 -12.56 5.93
N GLU A 180 13.58 -13.53 6.09
CA GLU A 180 14.81 -13.65 5.31
C GLU A 180 14.54 -14.05 3.84
N GLU A 181 13.54 -14.89 3.60
CA GLU A 181 13.05 -15.23 2.26
C GLU A 181 12.45 -14.00 1.57
N LEU A 182 11.67 -13.19 2.30
CA LEU A 182 11.15 -11.92 1.79
C LEU A 182 12.27 -10.93 1.45
N ARG A 183 13.33 -10.87 2.26
CA ARG A 183 14.55 -10.09 1.96
C ARG A 183 15.24 -10.59 0.69
N THR A 184 15.34 -11.90 0.51
CA THR A 184 15.94 -12.51 -0.68
C THR A 184 15.08 -12.24 -1.92
N PHE A 185 13.76 -12.26 -1.75
CA PHE A 185 12.80 -12.04 -2.82
C PHE A 185 12.77 -10.59 -3.30
N SER A 186 12.72 -9.63 -2.38
CA SER A 186 12.81 -8.18 -2.67
C SER A 186 13.65 -7.46 -1.62
N PRO A 187 14.96 -7.33 -1.86
CA PRO A 187 15.87 -6.66 -0.93
C PRO A 187 15.47 -5.22 -0.61
N GLY A 188 14.98 -4.47 -1.61
CA GLY A 188 14.54 -3.09 -1.43
C GLY A 188 13.28 -2.96 -0.57
N ALA A 189 12.35 -3.91 -0.67
CA ALA A 189 11.19 -3.97 0.21
C ALA A 189 11.60 -4.40 1.62
N GLY A 190 12.43 -5.44 1.76
CA GLY A 190 12.96 -5.91 3.04
C GLY A 190 13.66 -4.82 3.84
N THR A 191 14.52 -4.01 3.19
CA THR A 191 15.17 -2.88 3.86
C THR A 191 14.17 -1.89 4.46
N VAL A 192 13.02 -1.64 3.82
CA VAL A 192 12.07 -0.62 4.30
C VAL A 192 11.02 -1.18 5.25
N LEU A 193 10.50 -2.36 4.95
CA LEU A 193 9.42 -2.99 5.70
C LEU A 193 9.91 -3.67 6.97
N ILE A 194 11.19 -4.07 7.00
CA ILE A 194 11.84 -4.71 8.15
C ILE A 194 12.86 -3.73 8.73
N ASP A 195 14.03 -3.55 8.12
CA ASP A 195 15.17 -2.87 8.77
C ASP A 195 14.86 -1.41 9.18
N GLU A 196 14.32 -0.59 8.27
CA GLU A 196 13.93 0.79 8.57
C GLU A 196 12.75 0.86 9.55
N ARG A 197 11.89 -0.16 9.57
CA ARG A 197 10.73 -0.21 10.46
C ARG A 197 11.14 -0.62 11.87
N ASP A 198 12.00 -1.61 12.01
CA ASP A 198 12.62 -2.02 13.28
C ASP A 198 13.35 -0.84 13.93
N ALA A 199 14.16 -0.11 13.15
CA ALA A 199 14.85 1.08 13.62
C ALA A 199 13.88 2.18 14.07
N PHE A 200 12.78 2.35 13.35
CA PHE A 200 11.74 3.33 13.70
C PHE A 200 11.03 2.96 15.01
N LEU A 201 10.57 1.72 15.13
CA LEU A 201 9.90 1.19 16.31
C LEU A 201 10.81 1.27 17.53
N ALA A 202 12.06 0.82 17.41
CA ALA A 202 13.06 0.89 18.48
C ALA A 202 13.33 2.35 18.91
N GLY A 203 13.45 3.28 17.96
CA GLY A 203 13.62 4.70 18.29
C GLY A 203 12.43 5.30 19.03
N LYS A 204 11.20 4.97 18.61
CA LYS A 204 9.97 5.41 19.30
C LYS A 204 9.85 4.80 20.71
N ILE A 205 10.18 3.52 20.87
CA ILE A 205 10.22 2.85 22.18
C ILE A 205 11.28 3.48 23.08
N SER A 206 12.48 3.76 22.56
CA SER A 206 13.56 4.40 23.31
C SER A 206 13.22 5.83 23.75
N GLN A 207 12.42 6.57 22.98
CA GLN A 207 11.89 7.87 23.40
C GLN A 207 10.93 7.76 24.58
N LEU A 208 10.10 6.71 24.61
CA LEU A 208 9.14 6.46 25.69
C LEU A 208 9.84 5.98 26.97
N ASP A 209 10.83 5.10 26.85
CA ASP A 209 11.59 4.52 27.99
C ASP A 209 12.43 5.54 28.77
N ARG A 210 12.53 6.79 28.28
CA ARG A 210 13.11 7.91 29.04
C ARG A 210 12.16 8.50 30.09
N SER A 211 10.91 8.09 30.09
CA SER A 211 9.97 8.42 31.16
C SER A 211 10.13 7.38 32.28
N ASP A 212 10.05 7.78 33.55
CA ASP A 212 10.08 6.88 34.72
C ASP A 212 8.81 5.98 34.81
N LYS A 213 8.28 5.56 33.67
CA LYS A 213 7.04 4.81 33.48
C LYS A 213 7.34 3.39 33.05
N LYS A 214 6.49 2.47 33.45
CA LYS A 214 6.52 1.08 33.03
C LYS A 214 5.80 0.92 31.68
N ILE A 215 6.50 0.41 30.67
CA ILE A 215 6.06 0.38 29.28
C ILE A 215 5.93 -1.06 28.81
N LEU A 216 4.75 -1.38 28.28
CA LEU A 216 4.53 -2.60 27.51
C LEU A 216 4.40 -2.23 26.03
N ALA A 217 5.37 -2.61 25.20
CA ALA A 217 5.30 -2.45 23.75
C ALA A 217 4.72 -3.70 23.10
N VAL A 218 3.60 -3.57 22.39
CA VAL A 218 2.95 -4.65 21.64
C VAL A 218 3.26 -4.47 20.15
N VAL A 219 4.02 -5.42 19.59
CA VAL A 219 4.55 -5.39 18.22
C VAL A 219 4.39 -6.75 17.55
N GLY A 220 4.45 -6.80 16.22
CA GLY A 220 4.51 -8.06 15.49
C GLY A 220 5.74 -8.88 15.86
N ALA A 221 5.58 -10.19 16.06
CA ALA A 221 6.66 -11.07 16.51
C ALA A 221 7.92 -11.02 15.60
N GLY A 222 7.75 -10.77 14.30
CA GLY A 222 8.85 -10.66 13.34
C GLY A 222 9.78 -9.46 13.58
N HIS A 223 9.32 -8.44 14.31
CA HIS A 223 10.09 -7.24 14.63
C HIS A 223 10.90 -7.37 15.94
N LEU A 224 10.64 -8.39 16.77
CA LEU A 224 11.27 -8.54 18.09
C LEU A 224 12.80 -8.53 18.04
N LYS A 225 13.40 -9.42 17.23
CA LYS A 225 14.86 -9.56 17.10
C LYS A 225 15.51 -8.26 16.56
N GLY A 226 14.84 -7.58 15.63
CA GLY A 226 15.33 -6.32 15.06
C GLY A 226 15.29 -5.16 16.06
N ILE A 227 14.18 -5.03 16.79
CA ILE A 227 14.03 -4.01 17.84
C ILE A 227 15.05 -4.24 18.97
N GLU A 228 15.21 -5.48 19.43
CA GLU A 228 16.21 -5.84 20.44
C GLU A 228 17.63 -5.41 20.04
N LYS A 229 18.01 -5.69 18.78
CA LYS A 229 19.31 -5.28 18.23
C LYS A 229 19.49 -3.77 18.22
N HIS A 230 18.46 -3.01 17.87
CA HIS A 230 18.53 -1.55 17.85
C HIS A 230 18.56 -0.94 19.26
N LEU A 231 17.82 -1.50 20.22
CA LEU A 231 17.81 -1.03 21.60
C LEU A 231 19.10 -1.39 22.37
N SER A 232 19.74 -2.52 22.05
CA SER A 232 21.00 -2.93 22.66
C SER A 232 22.24 -2.25 22.06
N SER A 233 22.13 -1.68 20.86
CA SER A 233 23.21 -0.94 20.22
C SER A 233 23.40 0.45 20.85
N GLU A 234 24.65 0.87 21.12
CA GLU A 234 24.98 2.23 21.60
C GLU A 234 24.58 3.34 20.61
N SER A 235 24.24 2.97 19.36
CA SER A 235 23.67 3.87 18.37
C SER A 235 22.18 4.11 18.64
N VAL A 236 21.90 4.95 19.64
CA VAL A 236 20.55 5.48 19.85
C VAL A 236 20.06 6.12 18.55
N VAL A 237 18.95 5.63 18.02
CA VAL A 237 18.29 6.23 16.85
C VAL A 237 17.98 7.68 17.21
N THR A 238 18.66 8.62 16.55
CA THR A 238 18.52 10.05 16.84
C THR A 238 17.18 10.58 16.34
N GLU A 239 16.72 11.70 16.92
CA GLU A 239 15.52 12.40 16.43
C GLU A 239 15.61 12.72 14.92
N ASP A 240 16.81 13.06 14.46
CA ASP A 240 17.09 13.31 13.05
C ASP A 240 16.85 12.06 12.19
N THR A 241 17.27 10.89 12.67
CA THR A 241 17.07 9.61 11.96
C THR A 241 15.58 9.25 11.92
N LEU A 242 14.85 9.43 13.03
CA LEU A 242 13.39 9.23 13.06
C LEU A 242 12.67 10.17 12.09
N SER A 243 13.08 11.44 12.03
CA SER A 243 12.55 12.43 11.09
C SER A 243 12.81 12.03 9.62
N GLU A 244 14.02 11.54 9.31
CA GLU A 244 14.36 11.04 7.98
C GLU A 244 13.56 9.80 7.58
N LEU A 245 13.34 8.88 8.53
CA LEU A 245 12.53 7.68 8.33
C LEU A 245 11.05 8.01 8.12
N ASN A 246 10.56 9.12 8.67
CA ASN A 246 9.20 9.64 8.47
C ASN A 246 9.00 10.38 7.14
N GLN A 247 10.06 10.75 6.43
CA GLN A 247 9.95 11.46 5.17
C GLN A 247 10.06 10.51 3.99
N LEU A 248 9.57 10.91 2.81
CA LEU A 248 9.79 10.14 1.60
C LEU A 248 11.21 10.43 1.06
N PRO A 249 11.96 9.41 0.61
CA PRO A 249 13.25 9.65 -0.02
C PRO A 249 13.04 10.58 -1.22
N LYS A 250 13.91 11.61 -1.30
CA LYS A 250 13.84 12.64 -2.32
C LYS A 250 13.93 11.97 -3.69
N ARG A 251 13.00 12.32 -4.59
CA ARG A 251 13.07 11.86 -5.99
C ARG A 251 14.34 12.45 -6.61
N GLY A 252 15.16 11.60 -7.22
CA GLY A 252 16.28 12.05 -8.06
C GLY A 252 15.78 12.99 -9.16
N ARG A 253 16.62 13.93 -9.61
CA ARG A 253 16.25 14.93 -10.63
C ARG A 253 15.67 14.28 -11.90
N PHE A 254 16.23 13.13 -12.31
CA PHE A 254 15.76 12.35 -13.45
C PHE A 254 14.32 11.82 -13.31
N SER A 255 13.89 11.42 -12.10
CA SER A 255 12.52 10.91 -11.89
C SER A 255 11.44 11.98 -12.10
N LYS A 256 11.78 13.27 -11.98
CA LYS A 256 10.86 14.37 -12.27
C LYS A 256 10.71 14.62 -13.77
N SER A 257 11.70 14.24 -14.57
CA SER A 257 11.71 14.43 -16.02
C SER A 257 11.08 13.28 -16.80
N ILE A 258 10.96 12.08 -16.21
CA ILE A 258 10.38 10.90 -16.88
C ILE A 258 9.00 11.17 -17.50
N PRO A 259 8.02 11.79 -16.79
CA PRO A 259 6.70 12.02 -17.37
C PRO A 259 6.72 13.00 -18.56
N TRP A 260 7.78 13.80 -18.71
CA TRP A 260 7.96 14.74 -19.81
C TRP A 260 8.68 14.14 -21.00
N LEU A 261 9.20 12.91 -20.92
CA LEU A 261 9.92 12.28 -22.03
C LEU A 261 9.03 12.11 -23.26
N ILE A 262 7.79 11.66 -23.09
CA ILE A 262 6.85 11.46 -24.22
C ILE A 262 6.48 12.80 -24.86
N PRO A 263 6.01 13.84 -24.12
CA PRO A 263 5.79 15.16 -24.71
C PRO A 263 7.04 15.76 -25.36
N ALA A 264 8.21 15.66 -24.72
CA ALA A 264 9.46 16.18 -25.26
C ALA A 264 9.89 15.46 -26.54
N PHE A 265 9.72 14.13 -26.59
CA PHE A 265 9.98 13.33 -27.78
C PHE A 265 9.06 13.74 -28.95
N VAL A 266 7.75 13.83 -28.69
CA VAL A 266 6.76 14.26 -29.69
C VAL A 266 7.07 15.68 -30.18
N MET A 267 7.35 16.63 -29.27
CA MET A 267 7.72 18.00 -29.62
C MET A 267 9.04 18.07 -30.41
N SER A 268 10.04 17.26 -30.06
CA SER A 268 11.30 17.19 -30.80
C SER A 268 11.11 16.65 -32.22
N LEU A 269 10.27 15.63 -32.38
CA LEU A 269 9.92 15.05 -33.68
C LEU A 269 9.16 16.08 -34.54
N MET A 270 8.24 16.85 -33.96
CA MET A 270 7.59 17.97 -34.65
C MET A 270 8.59 19.04 -35.12
N ILE A 271 9.52 19.47 -34.24
CA ILE A 271 10.54 20.47 -34.58
C ILE A 271 11.47 19.96 -35.69
N TYR A 272 11.89 18.70 -35.60
CA TYR A 272 12.75 18.07 -36.60
C TYR A 272 12.12 18.12 -37.99
N PHE A 273 10.86 17.71 -38.12
CA PHE A 273 10.18 17.71 -39.42
C PHE A 273 9.92 19.10 -39.99
N ILE A 274 9.62 20.08 -39.13
CA ILE A 274 9.53 21.49 -39.57
C ILE A 274 10.89 21.98 -40.10
N ALA A 275 11.99 21.56 -39.49
CA ALA A 275 13.34 21.98 -39.86
C ALA A 275 13.89 21.29 -41.12
N THR A 276 13.54 20.02 -41.36
CA THR A 276 13.99 19.28 -42.56
C THR A 276 13.18 19.59 -43.81
N GLY A 277 12.04 20.27 -43.67
CA GLY A 277 11.18 20.64 -44.80
C GLY A 277 10.49 19.43 -45.46
N GLU A 278 10.56 18.25 -44.83
CA GLU A 278 9.73 17.11 -45.22
C GLU A 278 8.27 17.49 -45.02
N GLN A 279 7.47 17.34 -46.08
CA GLN A 279 6.02 17.53 -45.99
C GLN A 279 5.39 16.34 -45.25
N VAL A 280 5.65 16.27 -43.95
CA VAL A 280 4.92 15.37 -43.07
C VAL A 280 3.51 15.92 -42.94
N ASN A 281 2.53 15.04 -43.15
CA ASN A 281 1.13 15.38 -42.99
C ASN A 281 0.84 15.53 -41.49
N LEU A 282 1.09 16.73 -40.95
CA LEU A 282 0.86 17.06 -39.54
C LEU A 282 -0.59 16.75 -39.10
N ILE A 283 -1.54 16.88 -40.04
CA ILE A 283 -2.94 16.52 -39.83
C ILE A 283 -3.06 15.02 -39.61
N GLU A 284 -2.40 14.19 -40.41
CA GLU A 284 -2.40 12.73 -40.25
C GLU A 284 -1.78 12.32 -38.91
N MET A 285 -0.61 12.86 -38.56
CA MET A 285 0.05 12.58 -37.28
C MET A 285 -0.84 12.95 -36.08
N PHE A 286 -1.43 14.15 -36.11
CA PHE A 286 -2.34 14.59 -35.05
C PHE A 286 -3.62 13.75 -35.01
N THR A 287 -4.12 13.33 -36.17
CA THR A 287 -5.31 12.47 -36.28
C THR A 287 -5.03 11.08 -35.71
N VAL A 288 -3.90 10.45 -36.07
CA VAL A 288 -3.50 9.14 -35.54
C VAL A 288 -3.30 9.22 -34.03
N TRP A 289 -2.60 10.24 -33.53
CA TRP A 289 -2.41 10.46 -32.10
C TRP A 289 -3.73 10.61 -31.35
N THR A 290 -4.59 11.50 -31.83
CA THR A 290 -5.88 11.80 -31.22
C THR A 290 -6.80 10.59 -31.26
N ALA A 291 -6.88 9.91 -32.41
CA ALA A 291 -7.72 8.73 -32.58
C ALA A 291 -7.24 7.57 -31.70
N ALA A 292 -5.94 7.27 -31.68
CA ALA A 292 -5.40 6.20 -30.84
C ALA A 292 -5.67 6.46 -29.35
N ASN A 293 -5.36 7.65 -28.84
CA ASN A 293 -5.64 8.00 -27.45
C ASN A 293 -7.15 7.90 -27.13
N ALA A 294 -8.00 8.49 -27.97
CA ALA A 294 -9.44 8.47 -27.77
C ALA A 294 -10.03 7.05 -27.78
N VAL A 295 -9.66 6.23 -28.77
CA VAL A 295 -10.18 4.86 -28.94
C VAL A 295 -9.73 3.96 -27.79
N PHE A 296 -8.43 3.94 -27.46
CA PHE A 296 -7.95 3.05 -26.41
C PHE A 296 -8.48 3.47 -25.02
N ALA A 297 -8.61 4.77 -24.74
CA ALA A 297 -9.23 5.24 -23.50
C ALA A 297 -10.73 4.87 -23.44
N ALA A 298 -11.46 5.01 -24.55
CA ALA A 298 -12.85 4.59 -24.67
C ALA A 298 -13.01 3.09 -24.46
N LEU A 299 -12.13 2.27 -25.06
CA LEU A 299 -12.09 0.81 -24.87
C LEU A 299 -11.83 0.44 -23.42
N GLY A 300 -10.85 1.08 -22.76
CA GLY A 300 -10.60 0.87 -21.33
C GLY A 300 -11.82 1.18 -20.47
N CYS A 301 -12.51 2.29 -20.74
CA CYS A 301 -13.76 2.65 -20.07
C CYS A 301 -14.89 1.63 -20.36
N ALA A 302 -15.00 1.15 -21.59
CA ALA A 302 -15.99 0.16 -22.00
C ALA A 302 -15.73 -1.20 -21.34
N LEU A 303 -14.47 -1.64 -21.23
CA LEU A 303 -14.07 -2.86 -20.51
C LEU A 303 -14.41 -2.78 -19.02
N ALA A 304 -14.33 -1.59 -18.43
CA ALA A 304 -14.81 -1.33 -17.07
C ALA A 304 -16.35 -1.34 -16.95
N ARG A 305 -17.09 -1.55 -18.05
CA ARG A 305 -18.55 -1.40 -18.15
C ARG A 305 -19.02 0.00 -17.76
N GLY A 306 -18.23 1.01 -18.11
CA GLY A 306 -18.55 2.41 -17.88
C GLY A 306 -19.82 2.86 -18.60
N HIS A 307 -20.48 3.87 -18.05
CA HIS A 307 -21.63 4.52 -18.67
C HIS A 307 -21.21 5.14 -20.01
N PRO A 308 -22.08 5.18 -21.05
CA PRO A 308 -21.74 5.76 -22.35
C PRO A 308 -21.16 7.19 -22.26
N LEU A 309 -21.70 8.03 -21.37
CA LEU A 309 -21.14 9.37 -21.15
C LEU A 309 -19.73 9.37 -20.55
N ALA A 310 -19.39 8.39 -19.70
CA ALA A 310 -18.04 8.21 -19.18
C ALA A 310 -17.08 7.73 -20.29
N ILE A 311 -17.55 6.87 -21.20
CA ILE A 311 -16.79 6.42 -22.38
C ILE A 311 -16.47 7.61 -23.29
N LEU A 312 -17.48 8.42 -23.62
CA LEU A 312 -17.29 9.64 -24.42
C LEU A 312 -16.36 10.64 -23.73
N THR A 313 -16.47 10.76 -22.40
CA THR A 313 -15.57 11.63 -21.62
C THR A 313 -14.13 11.12 -21.67
N ALA A 314 -13.91 9.81 -21.52
CA ALA A 314 -12.58 9.22 -21.64
C ALA A 314 -11.99 9.48 -23.04
N ALA A 315 -12.78 9.27 -24.09
CA ALA A 315 -12.38 9.50 -25.47
C ALA A 315 -11.99 10.96 -25.73
N ALA A 316 -12.78 11.91 -25.23
CA ALA A 316 -12.54 13.34 -25.43
C ALA A 316 -11.38 13.87 -24.56
N ALA A 317 -11.25 13.41 -23.32
CA ALA A 317 -10.22 13.86 -22.40
C ALA A 317 -8.83 13.31 -22.78
N SER A 318 -8.77 12.07 -23.28
CA SER A 318 -7.50 11.35 -23.46
C SER A 318 -6.47 12.08 -24.32
N PRO A 319 -6.77 12.57 -25.53
CA PRO A 319 -5.80 13.29 -26.37
C PRO A 319 -5.22 14.55 -25.72
N ILE A 320 -6.01 15.24 -24.90
CA ILE A 320 -5.57 16.43 -24.16
C ILE A 320 -4.68 16.02 -22.99
N THR A 321 -5.11 15.02 -22.23
CA THR A 321 -4.37 14.55 -21.05
C THR A 321 -3.08 13.82 -21.41
N SER A 322 -2.98 13.18 -22.57
CA SER A 322 -1.75 12.53 -23.03
C SER A 322 -0.59 13.50 -23.24
N LEU A 323 -0.90 14.78 -23.52
CA LEU A 323 0.10 15.84 -23.67
C LEU A 323 0.46 16.51 -22.33
N ASN A 324 -0.35 16.29 -21.29
CA ASN A 324 -0.11 16.84 -19.96
C ASN A 324 -0.03 15.73 -18.90
N PRO A 325 1.18 15.32 -18.48
CA PRO A 325 1.36 14.21 -17.53
C PRO A 325 0.79 14.47 -16.13
N THR A 326 0.26 15.66 -15.85
CA THR A 326 -0.41 15.99 -14.58
C THR A 326 -1.91 15.68 -14.58
N LEU A 327 -2.48 15.38 -15.74
CA LEU A 327 -3.89 15.06 -15.91
C LEU A 327 -4.04 13.64 -16.46
N ALA A 328 -5.16 12.99 -16.18
CA ALA A 328 -5.42 11.64 -16.66
C ALA A 328 -6.88 11.51 -17.14
N ALA A 329 -7.08 10.91 -18.31
CA ALA A 329 -8.40 10.74 -18.95
C ALA A 329 -9.42 10.07 -18.02
N GLY A 330 -8.95 9.08 -17.26
CA GLY A 330 -9.76 8.34 -16.30
C GLY A 330 -10.23 9.15 -15.10
N TRP A 331 -9.56 10.24 -14.71
CA TRP A 331 -10.09 11.11 -13.64
C TRP A 331 -11.39 11.77 -14.08
N PHE A 332 -11.45 12.22 -15.33
CA PHE A 332 -12.66 12.81 -15.91
C PHE A 332 -13.74 11.75 -16.13
N ALA A 333 -13.39 10.61 -16.73
CA ALA A 333 -14.32 9.51 -16.96
C ALA A 333 -14.89 8.95 -15.64
N GLY A 334 -14.03 8.77 -14.63
CA GLY A 334 -14.38 8.33 -13.29
C GLY A 334 -15.28 9.33 -12.56
N TYR A 335 -15.00 10.63 -12.68
CA TYR A 335 -15.87 11.68 -12.15
C TYR A 335 -17.27 11.64 -12.78
N VAL A 336 -17.35 11.53 -14.12
CA VAL A 336 -18.61 11.43 -14.84
C VAL A 336 -19.36 10.15 -14.46
N GLN A 337 -18.66 9.02 -14.36
CA GLN A 337 -19.22 7.75 -13.88
C GLN A 337 -19.79 7.89 -12.47
N LEU A 338 -19.06 8.53 -11.56
CA LEU A 338 -19.48 8.77 -10.18
C LEU A 338 -20.74 9.64 -10.12
N LYS A 339 -20.82 10.68 -10.96
CA LYS A 339 -21.97 11.60 -10.99
C LYS A 339 -23.23 10.97 -11.58
N ILE A 340 -23.09 10.09 -12.58
CA ILE A 340 -24.25 9.48 -13.25
C ILE A 340 -24.72 8.23 -12.52
N LYS A 341 -23.78 7.39 -12.08
CA LYS A 341 -24.05 6.12 -11.38
C LYS A 341 -23.50 6.21 -9.97
N GLU A 342 -24.05 7.15 -9.21
CA GLU A 342 -23.62 7.42 -7.85
C GLU A 342 -23.77 6.18 -6.95
N PRO A 343 -22.70 5.74 -6.26
CA PRO A 343 -22.77 4.65 -5.29
C PRO A 343 -23.60 5.04 -4.07
N THR A 344 -24.44 4.11 -3.62
CA THR A 344 -25.15 4.22 -2.34
C THR A 344 -24.22 3.91 -1.17
N ALA A 345 -24.65 4.23 0.06
CA ALA A 345 -23.90 3.84 1.26
C ALA A 345 -23.72 2.31 1.36
N GLU A 346 -24.73 1.55 0.93
CA GLU A 346 -24.68 0.10 0.87
C GLU A 346 -23.67 -0.40 -0.18
N ASP A 347 -23.69 0.18 -1.40
CA ASP A 347 -22.70 -0.14 -2.44
C ASP A 347 -21.27 0.06 -1.90
N LEU A 348 -21.02 1.15 -1.16
CA LEU A 348 -19.71 1.45 -0.59
C LEU A 348 -19.32 0.47 0.53
N GLN A 349 -20.26 0.07 1.38
CA GLN A 349 -20.02 -0.94 2.43
C GLN A 349 -19.76 -2.33 1.84
N GLN A 350 -20.54 -2.76 0.86
CA GLN A 350 -20.31 -4.02 0.15
C GLN A 350 -18.96 -4.02 -0.57
N PHE A 351 -18.56 -2.87 -1.14
CA PHE A 351 -17.25 -2.70 -1.74
C PHE A 351 -16.10 -2.73 -0.73
N LEU A 352 -16.32 -2.49 0.56
CA LEU A 352 -15.28 -2.71 1.57
C LEU A 352 -15.17 -4.20 1.95
N LYS A 353 -16.28 -4.92 1.88
CA LYS A 353 -16.36 -6.34 2.22
C LYS A 353 -15.77 -7.26 1.15
N LEU A 354 -15.79 -6.85 -0.13
CA LEU A 354 -15.18 -7.53 -1.29
C LEU A 354 -15.04 -9.05 -1.13
N GLU A 355 -16.14 -9.74 -1.40
CA GLU A 355 -16.24 -11.21 -1.29
C GLU A 355 -15.69 -11.92 -2.55
N SER A 356 -15.44 -11.19 -3.65
CA SER A 356 -14.92 -11.75 -4.90
C SER A 356 -14.44 -10.69 -5.89
N LEU A 357 -13.58 -11.08 -6.84
CA LEU A 357 -13.09 -10.24 -7.94
C LEU A 357 -14.22 -9.71 -8.85
N GLY A 358 -15.31 -10.47 -9.01
CA GLY A 358 -16.47 -10.03 -9.78
C GLY A 358 -17.11 -8.75 -9.24
N SER A 359 -16.92 -8.49 -7.94
CA SER A 359 -17.45 -7.32 -7.23
C SER A 359 -16.95 -5.99 -7.80
N PHE A 360 -15.76 -5.95 -8.41
CA PHE A 360 -15.24 -4.75 -9.07
C PHE A 360 -16.11 -4.28 -10.24
N TRP A 361 -16.73 -5.21 -10.97
CA TRP A 361 -17.60 -4.89 -12.12
C TRP A 361 -19.08 -4.81 -11.75
N SER A 362 -19.54 -5.57 -10.75
CA SER A 362 -20.94 -5.58 -10.33
C SER A 362 -21.29 -4.38 -9.44
N ASN A 363 -20.40 -4.02 -8.50
CA ASN A 363 -20.60 -2.93 -7.56
C ASN A 363 -20.34 -1.54 -8.19
N LYS A 364 -21.15 -0.53 -7.84
CA LYS A 364 -21.01 0.82 -8.41
C LYS A 364 -19.72 1.52 -7.99
N ALA A 365 -19.28 1.36 -6.74
CA ALA A 365 -18.03 1.95 -6.25
C ALA A 365 -16.82 1.32 -6.94
N GLY A 366 -16.81 -0.01 -7.05
CA GLY A 366 -15.82 -0.75 -7.83
C GLY A 366 -15.77 -0.28 -9.28
N ARG A 367 -16.93 -0.12 -9.92
CA ARG A 367 -17.03 0.34 -11.32
C ARG A 367 -16.46 1.75 -11.52
N VAL A 368 -16.66 2.68 -10.59
CA VAL A 368 -16.04 4.02 -10.65
C VAL A 368 -14.52 3.92 -10.66
N LEU A 369 -13.95 3.08 -9.78
CA LEU A 369 -12.51 2.87 -9.70
C LEU A 369 -11.96 2.17 -10.95
N MET A 370 -12.67 1.16 -11.46
CA MET A 370 -12.32 0.45 -12.69
C MET A 370 -12.36 1.37 -13.91
N VAL A 371 -13.42 2.19 -14.06
CA VAL A 371 -13.52 3.19 -15.13
C VAL A 371 -12.34 4.16 -15.05
N THR A 372 -12.00 4.64 -13.86
CA THR A 372 -10.87 5.54 -13.66
C THR A 372 -9.55 4.88 -14.08
N SER A 373 -9.32 3.64 -13.66
CA SER A 373 -8.03 2.97 -13.82
C SER A 373 -7.83 2.42 -15.23
N LEU A 374 -8.84 1.73 -15.80
CA LEU A 374 -8.76 1.18 -17.16
C LEU A 374 -8.77 2.26 -18.23
N SER A 375 -9.46 3.39 -18.03
CA SER A 375 -9.37 4.52 -18.99
C SER A 375 -7.97 5.16 -18.99
N ASN A 376 -7.30 5.23 -17.83
CA ASN A 376 -5.92 5.69 -17.74
C ASN A 376 -4.96 4.74 -18.45
N LEU A 377 -5.09 3.44 -18.22
CA LEU A 377 -4.30 2.42 -18.92
C LEU A 377 -4.54 2.45 -20.43
N GLY A 378 -5.79 2.60 -20.85
CA GLY A 378 -6.17 2.79 -22.25
C GLY A 378 -5.50 4.03 -22.86
N SER A 379 -5.56 5.19 -22.20
CA SER A 379 -4.88 6.40 -22.67
C SER A 379 -3.37 6.20 -22.78
N MET A 380 -2.73 5.50 -21.84
CA MET A 380 -1.30 5.20 -21.90
C MET A 380 -0.98 4.29 -23.09
N ALA A 381 -1.76 3.22 -23.29
CA ALA A 381 -1.61 2.31 -24.42
C ALA A 381 -1.79 3.04 -25.77
N GLY A 382 -2.79 3.93 -25.87
CA GLY A 382 -3.04 4.74 -27.05
C GLY A 382 -1.87 5.68 -27.39
N ALA A 383 -1.25 6.31 -26.39
CA ALA A 383 -0.06 7.14 -26.59
C ALA A 383 1.14 6.34 -27.10
N TRP A 384 1.39 5.14 -26.56
CA TRP A 384 2.44 4.24 -27.06
C TRP A 384 2.15 3.73 -28.46
N PHE A 385 0.91 3.34 -28.74
CA PHE A 385 0.48 2.89 -30.06
C PHE A 385 0.65 3.99 -31.11
N ALA A 386 0.25 5.23 -30.79
CA ALA A 386 0.46 6.37 -31.65
C ALA A 386 1.96 6.64 -31.91
N ALA A 387 2.78 6.61 -30.86
CA ALA A 387 4.23 6.80 -31.00
C ALA A 387 4.88 5.72 -31.89
N ALA A 388 4.49 4.45 -31.73
CA ALA A 388 4.98 3.35 -32.55
C ALA A 388 4.48 3.42 -33.99
N GLY A 389 3.19 3.76 -34.20
CA GLY A 389 2.61 3.94 -35.53
C GLY A 389 3.25 5.07 -36.31
N LEU A 390 3.63 6.15 -35.62
CA LEU A 390 4.41 7.23 -36.23
C LEU A 390 5.78 6.72 -36.68
N LEU A 391 6.56 6.08 -35.80
CA LEU A 391 7.86 5.50 -36.18
C LEU A 391 7.78 4.56 -37.39
N GLY A 392 6.80 3.65 -37.39
CA GLY A 392 6.57 2.72 -38.49
C GLY A 392 6.11 3.37 -39.80
N SER A 393 5.31 4.45 -39.74
CA SER A 393 4.92 5.23 -40.94
C SER A 393 6.09 5.97 -41.59
N PHE A 394 7.14 6.23 -40.82
CA PHE A 394 8.37 6.90 -41.26
C PHE A 394 9.50 5.92 -41.60
N GLY A 395 9.26 4.60 -41.55
CA GLY A 395 10.25 3.58 -41.93
C GLY A 395 11.43 3.43 -40.96
N ILE A 396 11.27 3.81 -39.69
CA ILE A 396 12.27 3.69 -38.61
C ILE A 396 11.89 2.57 -37.65
#